data_AF-A0A9E0PI15-F1
#
_entry.id   AF-A0A9E0PI15-F1
#
_cell.length_a   1.000
_cell.length_b   1.000
_cell.length_c   1.000
_cell.angle_alpha   90.00
_cell.angle_beta   90.00
_cell.angle_gamma   90.00
#
_symmetry.space_group_name_H-M   'P 1'
#
loop_
_entity.id
_entity.type
_entity.pdbx_description
1 polymer ?
#
loop_
_entity_poly.entity_id
_entity_poly.type
_entity_poly.pdbx_seq_one_letter_code
_entity_poly.pdbx_strand_id
1 'polypeptide(L)'
;LDAPDLKRAMHTLGQLSHGALYLEAVSREDWEQDILDEDLTDPRMFRHRAALYRRGLESHYTAVGGGLWLSREAEVPLFALESLK
;
A
#
# COMPACT_ATOMS: atom_id res chain seq x y z
N LEU A 1 -3.21 7.61 12.78
CA LEU A 1 -2.84 6.20 12.87
C LEU A 1 -1.40 6.15 13.27
N ASP A 2 -1.12 5.61 14.45
CA ASP A 2 0.24 5.25 14.82
C ASP A 2 0.68 3.98 14.05
N ALA A 3 1.93 3.56 14.23
CA ALA A 3 2.45 2.39 13.53
C ALA A 3 1.73 1.07 13.92
N PRO A 4 1.39 0.80 15.20
CA PRO A 4 0.58 -0.35 15.59
C PRO A 4 -0.78 -0.40 14.91
N ASP A 5 -1.50 0.72 14.86
CA ASP A 5 -2.82 0.78 14.23
C ASP A 5 -2.72 0.63 12.71
N LEU A 6 -1.68 1.20 12.07
CA LEU A 6 -1.44 0.98 10.64
C LEU A 6 -1.21 -0.51 10.34
N LYS A 7 -0.37 -1.19 11.13
CA LYS A 7 -0.14 -2.62 10.96
C LYS A 7 -1.43 -3.43 11.09
N ARG A 8 -2.27 -3.09 12.08
CA ARG A 8 -3.57 -3.73 12.28
C ARG A 8 -4.48 -3.49 11.07
N ALA A 9 -4.56 -2.26 10.59
CA ALA A 9 -5.35 -1.91 9.42
C ALA A 9 -4.94 -2.71 8.17
N MET A 10 -3.63 -2.81 7.87
CA MET A 10 -3.14 -3.60 6.73
C MET A 10 -3.50 -5.08 6.85
N HIS A 11 -3.36 -5.64 8.06
CA HIS A 11 -3.76 -7.03 8.32
C HIS A 11 -5.27 -7.22 8.12
N THR A 12 -6.09 -6.29 8.62
CA THR A 12 -7.55 -6.33 8.46
C THR A 12 -7.97 -6.22 7.00
N LEU A 13 -7.32 -5.37 6.18
CA LEU A 13 -7.57 -5.33 4.74
C LEU A 13 -7.36 -6.71 4.11
N GLY A 14 -6.23 -7.36 4.44
CA GLY A 14 -5.92 -8.73 3.99
C GLY A 14 -6.94 -9.79 4.37
N GLN A 15 -7.57 -9.65 5.54
CA GLN A 15 -8.61 -10.58 6.01
C GLN A 15 -10.00 -10.32 5.41
N LEU A 16 -10.26 -9.09 4.95
CA LEU A 16 -11.60 -8.69 4.49
C LEU A 16 -11.69 -8.57 2.97
N SER A 17 -10.57 -8.50 2.25
CA SER A 17 -10.55 -8.32 0.80
C SER A 17 -9.68 -9.37 0.11
N HIS A 18 -10.34 -10.23 -0.66
CA HIS A 18 -9.76 -11.43 -1.26
C HIS A 18 -9.56 -11.31 -2.78
N GLY A 19 -9.77 -10.11 -3.35
CA GLY A 19 -9.58 -9.82 -4.78
C GLY A 19 -8.39 -8.89 -5.02
N ALA A 20 -8.55 -7.94 -5.95
CA ALA A 20 -7.61 -6.85 -6.14
C ALA A 20 -7.90 -5.70 -5.17
N LEU A 21 -6.85 -5.17 -4.55
CA LEU A 21 -6.86 -4.00 -3.67
C LEU A 21 -6.06 -2.89 -4.34
N TYR A 22 -6.70 -1.74 -4.56
CA TYR A 22 -6.01 -0.51 -4.95
C TYR A 22 -5.78 0.34 -3.70
N LEU A 23 -4.51 0.64 -3.39
CA LEU A 23 -4.14 1.44 -2.24
C LEU A 23 -3.06 2.45 -2.63
N GLU A 24 -3.36 3.72 -2.37
CA GLU A 24 -2.42 4.84 -2.43
C GLU A 24 -2.34 5.51 -1.07
N ALA A 25 -1.13 5.89 -0.68
CA ALA A 25 -0.89 6.66 0.52
C ALA A 25 0.34 7.53 0.32
N VAL A 26 0.24 8.79 0.73
CA VAL A 26 1.40 9.67 0.85
C VAL A 26 2.36 9.05 1.87
N SER A 27 3.58 8.79 1.43
CA SER A 27 4.64 8.27 2.25
C SER A 27 5.51 9.39 2.81
N ARG A 28 6.30 9.04 3.83
CA ARG A 28 7.35 9.92 4.34
C ARG A 28 8.38 10.25 3.25
N GLU A 29 8.70 9.28 2.41
CA GLU A 29 9.64 9.45 1.32
C GLU A 29 9.16 10.50 0.30
N ASP A 30 7.86 10.57 0.02
CA ASP A 30 7.30 11.59 -0.90
C ASP A 30 7.49 13.01 -0.37
N TRP A 31 7.40 13.19 0.96
CA TRP A 31 7.74 14.44 1.62
C TRP A 31 9.23 14.74 1.57
N GLU A 32 10.07 13.76 1.91
CA GLU A 32 11.53 13.91 1.94
C GLU A 32 12.12 14.19 0.55
N GLN A 33 11.40 13.87 -0.53
CA GLN A 33 11.81 14.04 -1.92
C GLN A 33 11.13 15.20 -2.65
N ASP A 34 10.37 16.04 -1.95
CA ASP A 34 9.69 17.21 -2.54
C ASP A 34 8.72 16.84 -3.68
N ILE A 35 8.05 15.68 -3.55
CA ILE A 35 7.05 15.20 -4.53
C ILE A 35 5.69 15.87 -4.29
N LEU A 36 5.41 16.24 -3.05
CA LEU A 36 4.10 16.75 -2.62
C LEU A 36 4.06 18.27 -2.76
N ASP A 37 2.96 18.77 -3.29
CA ASP A 37 2.61 20.19 -3.14
C ASP A 37 2.09 20.42 -1.71
N GLU A 38 2.91 21.06 -0.87
CA GLU A 38 2.59 21.32 0.54
C GLU A 38 1.44 22.31 0.74
N ASP A 39 1.15 23.15 -0.27
CA ASP A 39 0.05 24.12 -0.22
C ASP A 39 -1.29 23.46 -0.56
N LEU A 40 -1.28 22.39 -1.37
CA LEU A 40 -2.49 21.66 -1.78
C LEU A 40 -2.75 20.38 -0.99
N THR A 41 -1.71 19.73 -0.46
CA THR A 41 -1.83 18.44 0.24
C THR A 41 -2.30 18.65 1.68
N ASP A 42 -3.26 17.84 2.19
CA ASP A 42 -3.72 17.96 3.58
C ASP A 42 -2.52 17.73 4.55
N PRO A 43 -2.14 18.75 5.37
CA PRO A 43 -0.97 18.66 6.23
C PRO A 43 -1.11 17.60 7.33
N ARG A 44 -2.33 17.11 7.59
CA ARG A 44 -2.65 16.11 8.60
C ARG A 44 -2.49 14.66 8.11
N MET A 45 -2.14 14.44 6.84
CA MET A 45 -1.87 13.10 6.33
C MET A 45 -0.78 12.41 7.14
N PHE A 46 -0.98 11.13 7.45
CA PHE A 46 0.01 10.34 8.19
C PHE A 46 1.22 10.07 7.30
N ARG A 47 2.41 10.53 7.72
CA ARG A 47 3.67 10.41 6.97
C ARG A 47 4.43 9.15 7.38
N HIS A 48 3.82 7.98 7.19
CA HIS A 48 4.49 6.71 7.44
C HIS A 48 5.44 6.37 6.29
N ARG A 49 6.52 5.64 6.59
CA ARG A 49 7.42 5.15 5.54
C ARG A 49 6.70 4.16 4.62
N ALA A 50 6.93 4.25 3.31
CA ALA A 50 6.35 3.35 2.33
C ALA A 50 6.60 1.86 2.67
N ALA A 51 7.79 1.54 3.20
CA ALA A 51 8.16 0.19 3.62
C ALA A 51 7.24 -0.40 4.69
N LEU A 52 6.64 0.43 5.56
CA LEU A 52 5.73 -0.03 6.60
C LEU A 52 4.40 -0.53 6.01
N TYR A 53 3.86 0.18 5.01
CA TYR A 53 2.68 -0.25 4.26
C TYR A 53 2.96 -1.56 3.51
N ARG A 54 4.06 -1.60 2.72
CA ARG A 54 4.44 -2.76 1.91
C ARG A 54 4.56 -4.02 2.75
N ARG A 55 5.31 -3.96 3.86
CA ARG A 55 5.48 -5.09 4.79
C ARG A 55 4.15 -5.58 5.38
N GLY A 56 3.20 -4.69 5.62
CA GLY A 56 1.86 -5.06 6.10
C GLY A 56 1.07 -5.84 5.06
N LEU A 57 1.10 -5.40 3.82
CA LEU A 57 0.35 -5.97 2.70
C LEU A 57 0.97 -7.26 2.16
N GLU A 58 2.30 -7.37 2.12
CA GLU A 58 3.01 -8.54 1.58
C GLU A 58 2.61 -9.88 2.22
N SER A 59 2.09 -9.84 3.45
CA SER A 59 1.56 -11.04 4.12
C SER A 59 0.36 -11.67 3.42
N HIS A 60 -0.47 -10.87 2.75
CA HIS A 60 -1.74 -11.29 2.14
C HIS A 60 -1.81 -11.05 0.64
N TYR A 61 -0.96 -10.17 0.10
CA TYR A 61 -1.00 -9.72 -1.28
C TYR A 61 0.31 -9.91 -2.04
N THR A 62 0.22 -9.92 -3.37
CA THR A 62 1.31 -9.75 -4.32
C THR A 62 1.21 -8.35 -4.93
N ALA A 63 2.32 -7.60 -4.95
CA ALA A 63 2.34 -6.29 -5.58
C ALA A 63 2.33 -6.41 -7.11
N VAL A 64 1.36 -5.76 -7.74
CA VAL A 64 1.18 -5.69 -9.21
C VAL A 64 1.80 -4.40 -9.76
N GLY A 65 1.85 -3.35 -8.93
CA GLY A 65 2.44 -2.05 -9.27
C GLY A 65 1.39 -0.97 -9.48
N GLY A 66 1.84 0.29 -9.52
CA GLY A 66 0.95 1.45 -9.61
C GLY A 66 -0.16 1.46 -8.55
N GLY A 67 0.16 1.12 -7.30
CA GLY A 67 -0.80 1.05 -6.19
C GLY A 67 -1.69 -0.21 -6.16
N LEU A 68 -1.56 -1.12 -7.13
CA LEU A 68 -2.37 -2.33 -7.21
C LEU A 68 -1.71 -3.53 -6.49
N TRP A 69 -2.52 -4.21 -5.70
CA TRP A 69 -2.16 -5.38 -4.90
C TRP A 69 -3.16 -6.50 -5.18
N LEU A 70 -2.69 -7.70 -5.48
CA LEU A 70 -3.54 -8.85 -5.74
C LEU A 70 -3.52 -9.81 -4.56
N SER A 71 -4.68 -10.18 -4.02
CA SER A 71 -4.78 -11.18 -2.96
C SER A 71 -4.10 -12.48 -3.37
N ARG A 72 -3.38 -13.12 -2.45
CA ARG A 72 -2.77 -14.44 -2.68
C ARG A 72 -3.82 -15.55 -2.86
N GLU A 73 -5.06 -15.31 -2.47
CA GLU A 73 -6.20 -16.22 -2.65
C GLU A 73 -6.93 -16.00 -3.99
N ALA A 74 -6.62 -14.92 -4.72
CA ALA A 74 -7.24 -14.66 -6.01
C ALA A 74 -6.58 -15.51 -7.10
N GLU A 75 -7.34 -16.45 -7.67
CA GLU A 75 -6.90 -17.30 -8.79
C GLU A 75 -7.04 -16.58 -10.14
N VAL A 76 -6.36 -15.44 -10.30
CA VAL A 76 -6.32 -14.70 -11.56
C VAL A 76 -4.94 -14.85 -12.24
N PRO A 77 -4.88 -15.17 -13.54
CA PRO A 77 -3.62 -15.22 -14.26
C PRO A 77 -3.05 -13.81 -14.40
N LEU A 78 -1.75 -13.68 -14.15
CA LEU A 78 -0.98 -12.46 -14.41
C LEU A 78 -0.06 -12.68 -15.61
N PHE A 79 -0.01 -11.71 -16.51
CA PHE A 79 1.03 -11.64 -17.52
C PHE A 79 2.39 -11.32 -16.88
N ALA A 80 3.47 -11.68 -17.57
CA ALA A 80 4.82 -11.57 -17.04
C ALA A 80 5.24 -10.15 -16.63
N LEU A 81 4.58 -9.11 -17.17
CA LEU A 81 4.88 -7.70 -16.88
C LEU A 81 4.00 -7.09 -15.78
N GLU A 82 3.02 -7.84 -15.27
CA GLU A 82 2.03 -7.32 -14.33
C GLU A 82 2.45 -7.51 -12.86
N SER A 83 3.51 -8.25 -12.56
CA SER A 83 3.96 -8.50 -11.19
C SER A 83 5.29 -7.82 -10.93
N LEU A 84 5.44 -7.14 -9.78
CA LEU A 84 6.70 -6.52 -9.35
C LEU A 84 7.71 -7.50 -8.72
N LYS A 85 7.54 -8.80 -8.95
CA LYS A 85 8.43 -9.85 -8.43
C LYS A 85 9.80 -9.82 -9.10
#